data_AF-A0A7X7VUS4-F1
#
_entry.id   AF-A0A7X7VUS4-F1
#
_cell.length_a   1.000
_cell.length_b   1.000
_cell.length_c   1.000
_cell.angle_alpha   90.00
_cell.angle_beta   90.00
_cell.angle_gamma   90.00
#
_symmetry.space_group_name_H-M   'P 1'
#
loop_
_entity.id
_entity.type
_entity.pdbx_description
1 polymer ?
#
loop_
_entity_poly.entity_id
_entity_poly.type
_entity_poly.pdbx_seq_one_letter_code
_entity_poly.pdbx_strand_id
1 'polypeptide(L)'
;MKKIIIKLIVFIFIIGLLFRICCGVFVIQPIGAIPEGTTIVYWRLGMNLPFIASADGILEKSEAGVSLLGRGLVLAKVAEPIKKREIFRFGYSETLYLWSTGGKSYEK
;
A
#
# COMPACT_ATOMS: atom_id res chain seq x y z
N MET A 1 4.20 -12.56 -36.70
CA MET A 1 4.76 -12.81 -35.36
C MET A 1 5.15 -11.52 -34.63
N LYS A 2 6.05 -10.68 -35.14
CA LYS A 2 6.45 -9.40 -34.49
C LYS A 2 5.26 -8.48 -34.12
N LYS A 3 4.29 -8.30 -35.02
CA LYS A 3 3.08 -7.49 -34.76
C LYS A 3 2.19 -8.04 -33.62
N ILE A 4 2.16 -9.36 -33.42
CA ILE A 4 1.39 -10.00 -32.33
C ILE A 4 2.10 -9.74 -31.00
N ILE A 5 3.43 -9.88 -30.96
CA ILE A 5 4.24 -9.60 -29.78
C ILE A 5 4.07 -8.14 -29.34
N ILE A 6 4.14 -7.19 -30.29
CA ILE A 6 3.95 -5.76 -29.99
C ILE A 6 2.56 -5.51 -29.40
N LYS A 7 1.49 -6.07 -29.99
CA LYS A 7 0.13 -5.95 -29.44
C LYS A 7 0.01 -6.52 -28.03
N LEU A 8 0.65 -7.66 -27.75
CA LEU A 8 0.66 -8.28 -26.43
C LEU A 8 1.38 -7.42 -25.40
N ILE A 9 2.54 -6.86 -25.75
CA ILE A 9 3.29 -5.94 -24.88
C ILE A 9 2.46 -4.71 -24.55
N VAL A 10 1.84 -4.10 -25.55
CA VAL A 10 0.97 -2.92 -25.36
C VAL A 10 -0.22 -3.29 -24.46
N PHE A 11 -0.84 -4.45 -24.66
CA PHE A 11 -1.94 -4.92 -23.82
C PHE A 11 -1.53 -5.11 -22.36
N ILE A 12 -0.40 -5.76 -22.11
CA ILE A 12 0.16 -5.93 -20.75
C ILE A 12 0.49 -4.58 -20.11
N PHE A 13 1.07 -3.66 -20.89
CA PHE A 13 1.40 -2.31 -20.41
C PHE A 13 0.14 -1.54 -19.99
N ILE A 14 -0.93 -1.60 -20.81
CA ILE A 14 -2.22 -0.97 -20.48
C ILE A 14 -2.81 -1.58 -19.20
N ILE A 15 -2.80 -2.91 -19.05
CA ILE A 15 -3.26 -3.57 -17.83
C ILE A 15 -2.45 -3.12 -16.61
N GLY A 16 -1.12 -3.06 -16.73
CA GLY A 16 -0.24 -2.58 -15.67
C GLY A 16 -0.55 -1.13 -15.27
N LEU A 17 -0.80 -0.27 -16.25
CA LEU A 17 -1.19 1.12 -16.02
C LEU A 17 -2.55 1.22 -15.32
N LEU A 18 -3.54 0.45 -15.75
CA LEU A 18 -4.86 0.38 -15.12
C LEU A 18 -4.76 -0.10 -13.67
N PHE A 19 -3.96 -1.15 -13.41
CA PHE A 19 -3.72 -1.63 -12.06
C PHE A 19 -3.06 -0.53 -11.19
N ARG A 20 -2.07 0.17 -11.74
CA ARG A 20 -1.35 1.26 -11.05
C ARG A 20 -2.24 2.46 -10.70
N ILE A 21 -3.26 2.73 -11.52
CA ILE A 21 -4.20 3.83 -11.31
C ILE A 21 -5.31 3.38 -10.35
N CYS A 22 -5.94 2.24 -10.62
CA CYS A 22 -7.16 1.80 -9.95
C CYS A 22 -6.94 1.09 -8.62
N CYS A 23 -5.79 0.43 -8.44
CA CYS A 23 -5.48 -0.34 -7.24
C CYS A 23 -4.47 0.39 -6.34
N GLY A 24 -4.37 -0.09 -5.11
CA GLY A 24 -3.39 0.33 -4.11
C GLY A 24 -2.98 -0.85 -3.23
N VAL A 25 -1.84 -0.68 -2.57
CA VAL A 25 -1.26 -1.64 -1.65
C VAL A 25 -1.04 -0.92 -0.33
N PHE A 26 -1.69 -1.40 0.73
CA PHE A 26 -1.52 -0.87 2.08
C PHE A 26 -0.80 -1.89 2.96
N VAL A 27 0.35 -1.52 3.47
CA VAL A 27 1.21 -2.37 4.29
C VAL A 27 1.04 -1.96 5.76
N ILE A 28 0.64 -2.92 6.58
CA ILE A 28 0.57 -2.81 8.03
C ILE A 28 1.80 -3.53 8.57
N GLN A 29 2.75 -2.76 9.11
CA GLN A 29 3.93 -3.31 9.76
C GLN A 29 3.52 -4.09 11.02
N PRO A 30 4.25 -5.16 11.39
CA PRO A 30 4.18 -5.76 12.71
C PRO A 30 4.29 -4.69 13.79
N ILE A 31 3.23 -4.53 14.59
CA ILE A 31 3.14 -3.63 15.74
C ILE A 31 2.39 -4.38 16.83
N GLY A 32 2.65 -4.12 18.11
CA GLY A 32 2.20 -4.97 19.23
C GLY A 32 0.78 -5.60 19.15
N ALA A 33 -0.22 -4.87 18.63
CA ALA A 33 -1.59 -5.37 18.44
C ALA A 33 -1.83 -6.26 17.19
N ILE A 34 -0.95 -6.19 16.19
CA ILE A 34 -0.95 -6.98 14.94
C ILE A 34 0.48 -7.53 14.76
N PRO A 35 0.86 -8.59 15.51
CA PRO A 35 2.25 -9.04 15.61
C PRO A 35 2.81 -9.62 14.30
N GLU A 36 1.97 -10.13 13.40
CA GLU A 36 2.39 -10.66 12.10
C GLU A 36 2.49 -9.57 11.01
N GLY A 37 1.84 -8.42 11.22
CA GLY A 37 1.57 -7.45 10.16
C GLY A 37 0.72 -8.03 9.03
N THR A 38 0.43 -7.23 8.01
CA THR A 38 -0.28 -7.71 6.81
C THR A 38 -0.11 -6.75 5.65
N THR A 39 -0.30 -7.23 4.43
CA THR A 39 -0.37 -6.40 3.22
C THR A 39 -1.74 -6.57 2.57
N ILE A 40 -2.41 -5.46 2.28
CA ILE A 40 -3.76 -5.44 1.71
C ILE A 40 -3.70 -4.82 0.32
N VAL A 41 -4.23 -5.51 -0.68
CA VAL A 41 -4.45 -4.96 -2.02
C VAL A 41 -5.91 -4.56 -2.15
N TYR A 42 -6.16 -3.32 -2.55
CA TYR A 42 -7.50 -2.72 -2.52
C TYR A 42 -7.75 -1.83 -3.73
N TRP A 43 -9.02 -1.58 -4.04
CA TRP A 43 -9.43 -0.57 -5.02
C TRP A 43 -9.17 0.84 -4.46
N ARG A 44 -8.24 1.58 -5.08
CA ARG A 44 -7.77 2.90 -4.62
C ARG A 44 -8.52 4.07 -5.25
N LEU A 45 -9.33 3.85 -6.29
CA LEU A 45 -10.11 4.92 -6.92
C LEU A 45 -10.93 5.72 -5.89
N GLY A 46 -10.80 7.05 -5.94
CA GLY A 46 -11.46 7.95 -4.99
C GLY A 46 -10.79 8.06 -3.62
N MET A 47 -9.64 7.41 -3.39
CA MET A 47 -8.86 7.55 -2.16
C MET A 47 -7.60 8.38 -2.40
N ASN A 48 -7.34 9.36 -1.53
CA ASN A 48 -6.09 10.14 -1.55
C ASN A 48 -4.98 9.40 -0.79
N LEU A 49 -4.58 8.24 -1.32
CA LEU A 49 -3.47 7.44 -0.82
C LEU A 49 -2.45 7.18 -1.92
N PRO A 50 -1.14 7.10 -1.60
CA PRO A 50 -0.14 6.59 -2.53
C PRO A 50 -0.48 5.19 -3.06
N PHE A 51 0.16 4.78 -4.16
CA PHE A 51 -0.03 3.43 -4.70
C PHE A 51 0.43 2.35 -3.72
N ILE A 52 1.54 2.59 -3.02
CA ILE A 52 2.03 1.76 -1.92
C ILE A 52 2.11 2.66 -0.70
N ALA A 53 1.37 2.33 0.34
CA ALA A 53 1.23 3.14 1.53
C ALA A 53 1.36 2.28 2.78
N SER A 54 1.79 2.90 3.86
CA SER A 54 1.74 2.35 5.22
C SER A 54 1.40 3.49 6.18
N ALA A 55 1.06 3.16 7.42
CA ALA A 55 0.88 4.20 8.44
C ALA A 55 2.15 5.06 8.60
N ASP A 56 3.31 4.41 8.64
CA ASP A 56 4.61 5.07 8.80
C ASP A 56 4.98 5.94 7.60
N GLY A 57 4.74 5.46 6.38
CA GLY A 57 5.01 6.24 5.16
C GLY A 57 4.13 7.49 5.03
N ILE A 58 2.95 7.49 5.66
CA ILE A 58 2.06 8.66 5.75
C ILE A 58 2.55 9.61 6.85
N LEU A 59 2.88 9.08 8.02
CA LEU A 59 3.34 9.86 9.18
C LEU A 59 4.70 10.49 8.97
N GLU A 60 5.61 9.83 8.27
CA GLU A 60 6.93 10.36 7.92
C GLU A 60 6.86 11.63 7.07
N LYS A 61 5.78 11.79 6.29
CA LYS A 61 5.52 12.99 5.50
C LYS A 61 4.77 14.07 6.29
N SER A 62 4.40 13.77 7.53
CA SER A 62 3.72 14.69 8.44
C SER A 62 4.71 15.32 9.42
N GLU A 63 4.40 16.51 9.91
CA GLU A 63 5.24 17.20 10.92
C GLU A 63 5.25 16.48 12.28
N ALA A 64 4.31 15.57 12.53
CA ALA A 64 4.17 14.85 13.79
C ALA A 64 5.14 13.66 13.96
N GLY A 65 5.75 13.19 12.86
CA GLY A 65 6.63 12.02 12.86
C GLY A 65 5.92 10.69 13.14
N VAL A 66 6.71 9.61 13.19
CA VAL A 66 6.19 8.25 13.42
C VAL A 66 6.10 7.95 14.91
N SER A 67 4.89 7.60 15.37
CA SER A 67 4.62 7.18 16.76
C SER A 67 3.54 6.11 16.78
N LEU A 68 3.47 5.32 17.86
CA LEU A 68 2.45 4.28 18.02
C LEU A 68 1.02 4.85 17.96
N LEU A 69 0.80 6.01 18.61
CA LEU A 69 -0.48 6.71 18.56
C LEU A 69 -0.80 7.20 17.15
N GLY A 70 0.18 7.80 16.45
CA GLY A 70 0.03 8.22 15.06
C GLY A 70 -0.37 7.07 14.15
N ARG A 71 0.26 5.89 14.32
CA ARG A 71 -0.08 4.68 13.57
C ARG A 71 -1.53 4.29 13.81
N GLY A 72 -1.96 4.28 15.07
CA GLY A 72 -3.34 4.00 15.46
C GLY A 72 -4.34 4.94 14.80
N LEU A 73 -4.07 6.24 14.77
CA LEU A 73 -4.93 7.24 14.13
C LEU A 73 -5.01 7.06 12.60
N VAL A 74 -3.87 6.82 11.94
CA VAL A 74 -3.87 6.57 10.49
C VAL A 74 -4.66 5.30 10.19
N LEU A 75 -4.40 4.21 10.90
CA LEU A 75 -5.13 2.95 10.75
C LEU A 75 -6.63 3.14 10.98
N ALA A 76 -7.04 3.84 12.04
CA ALA A 76 -8.45 4.13 12.31
C ALA A 76 -9.12 4.88 11.15
N LYS A 77 -8.41 5.83 10.52
CA LYS A 77 -8.92 6.60 9.38
C LYS A 77 -9.04 5.78 8.09
N VAL A 78 -8.12 4.84 7.84
CA VAL A 78 -8.06 4.11 6.57
C VAL A 78 -8.61 2.68 6.62
N ALA A 79 -8.74 2.07 7.80
CA ALA A 79 -9.11 0.67 7.95
C ALA A 79 -10.46 0.33 7.33
N GLU A 80 -11.52 1.07 7.66
CA GLU A 80 -12.85 0.80 7.12
C GLU A 80 -12.93 1.07 5.60
N PRO A 81 -12.43 2.22 5.07
CA PRO A 81 -12.39 2.44 3.63
C PRO A 81 -11.60 1.40 2.83
N ILE A 82 -10.46 0.92 3.35
CA ILE A 82 -9.63 -0.10 2.72
C ILE A 82 -10.32 -1.46 2.78
N LYS A 83 -10.85 -1.86 3.94
CA LYS A 83 -11.53 -3.15 4.14
C LYS A 83 -12.73 -3.31 3.20
N LYS A 84 -13.53 -2.25 3.01
CA LYS A 84 -14.68 -2.25 2.07
C LYS A 84 -14.27 -2.40 0.59
N ARG A 85 -13.01 -2.10 0.26
CA ARG A 85 -12.46 -2.10 -1.10
C ARG A 85 -11.39 -3.17 -1.30
N GLU A 86 -11.24 -4.07 -0.35
CA GLU A 86 -10.23 -5.11 -0.36
C GLU A 86 -10.48 -6.07 -1.52
N ILE A 87 -9.41 -6.39 -2.25
CA ILE A 87 -9.38 -7.40 -3.29
C ILE A 87 -8.84 -8.70 -2.68
N PHE A 88 -7.69 -8.60 -2.01
CA PHE A 88 -7.10 -9.69 -1.24
C PHE A 88 -6.06 -9.15 -0.24
N ARG A 89 -5.65 -10.01 0.70
CA ARG A 89 -4.55 -9.75 1.64
C ARG A 89 -3.56 -10.89 1.67
N PHE A 90 -2.32 -10.59 2.05
CA PHE A 90 -1.27 -11.57 2.29
C PHE A 90 -0.39 -11.12 3.46
N GLY A 91 0.65 -11.91 3.76
CA GLY A 91 1.59 -11.61 4.83
C GLY A 91 2.26 -10.26 4.68
N TYR A 92 2.84 -9.79 5.78
CA TYR A 92 3.69 -8.60 5.76
C TYR A 92 4.82 -8.76 4.72
N SER A 93 5.10 -7.67 3.99
CA SER A 93 6.21 -7.60 3.05
C SER A 93 7.09 -6.40 3.41
N GLU A 94 8.30 -6.68 3.84
CA GLU A 94 9.29 -5.65 4.19
C GLU A 94 9.65 -4.78 2.98
N THR A 95 9.78 -5.37 1.80
CA THR A 95 10.04 -4.62 0.55
C THR A 95 8.96 -3.58 0.27
N LEU A 96 7.69 -3.96 0.37
CA LEU A 96 6.57 -3.05 0.13
C LEU A 96 6.48 -1.97 1.23
N TYR A 97 6.81 -2.34 2.47
CA TYR A 97 6.92 -1.39 3.57
C TYR A 97 8.01 -0.35 3.31
N LEU A 98 9.23 -0.77 2.97
CA LEU A 98 10.35 0.14 2.66
C LEU A 98 10.04 1.05 1.47
N TRP A 99 9.34 0.55 0.44
CA TRP A 99 8.89 1.40 -0.67
C TRP A 99 7.89 2.47 -0.23
N SER A 100 7.05 2.17 0.78
CA SER A 100 6.10 3.13 1.32
C SER A 100 6.77 4.25 2.16
N THR A 101 7.89 3.95 2.81
CA THR A 101 8.62 4.85 3.72
C THR A 101 9.84 5.51 3.09
N GLY A 102 10.12 5.26 1.81
CA GLY A 102 11.32 5.78 1.13
C GLY A 102 12.63 5.13 1.62
N GLY A 103 12.57 3.88 2.07
CA GLY A 103 13.72 3.11 2.54
C GLY A 103 14.01 3.21 4.03
N LYS A 104 13.20 3.96 4.79
CA LYS A 104 13.33 4.07 6.25
C LYS A 104 12.56 2.96 6.96
N SER A 105 13.10 2.47 8.07
CA SER A 105 12.40 1.53 8.93
C SER A 105 12.20 2.16 10.31
N TYR A 106 11.04 1.93 10.90
CA TYR A 106 10.70 2.42 12.24
C TYR A 106 10.54 1.24 13.19
N GLU A 107 10.82 1.49 14.46
CA GLU A 107 10.67 0.50 15.53
C GLU A 107 9.24 -0.03 15.59
N LYS A 108 9.11 -1.31 15.92
CA LYS A 108 7.85 -2.06 15.91
C LYS A 108 7.00 -1.72 17.15
#